data_AF-A0A1F3C0U8-F1
#
_entry.id   AF-A0A1F3C0U8-F1
#
_cell.length_a   1.000
_cell.length_b   1.000
_cell.length_c   1.000
_cell.angle_alpha   90.00
_cell.angle_beta   90.00
_cell.angle_gamma   90.00
#
_symmetry.space_group_name_H-M   'P 1'
#
loop_
_entity.id
_entity.type
_entity.pdbx_description
1 polymer ?
#
loop_
_entity_poly.entity_id
_entity_poly.type
_entity_poly.pdbx_seq_one_letter_code
_entity_poly.pdbx_strand_id
1 'polypeptide(L)'
;MSIVQRCVAVSLAILAPLAGQAEDGGPPSSASYPLVVKVGESAAICKTGTILCPAGTAICDDTSIAVGEATGEGLVFRGVKPGATLCSAQANSGQGMRTVYRVTVAP
;
A
#
# COMPACT_ATOMS: atom_id res chain seq x y z
N MET A 1 -5.37 -45.84 -63.96
CA MET A 1 -4.41 -44.71 -63.95
C MET A 1 -5.11 -43.49 -63.37
N SER A 2 -4.42 -42.77 -62.47
CA SER A 2 -4.78 -41.51 -61.78
C SER A 2 -5.85 -41.64 -60.67
N ILE A 3 -5.53 -41.74 -59.37
CA ILE A 3 -4.85 -40.81 -58.43
C ILE A 3 -5.49 -39.42 -58.40
N VAL A 4 -6.37 -39.19 -57.42
CA VAL A 4 -6.61 -37.85 -56.86
C VAL A 4 -6.58 -37.96 -55.34
N GLN A 5 -5.41 -37.60 -54.84
CA GLN A 5 -5.00 -37.43 -53.46
C GLN A 5 -5.92 -36.42 -52.76
N ARG A 6 -6.66 -36.86 -51.74
CA ARG A 6 -7.40 -35.96 -50.85
C ARG A 6 -6.44 -35.42 -49.81
N CYS A 7 -6.00 -34.18 -50.00
CA CYS A 7 -5.31 -33.38 -49.00
C CYS A 7 -6.25 -33.18 -47.80
N VAL A 8 -6.13 -34.02 -46.79
CA VAL A 8 -6.72 -33.77 -45.47
C VAL A 8 -5.81 -32.76 -44.78
N ALA A 9 -6.23 -31.49 -44.81
CA ALA A 9 -5.58 -30.42 -44.08
C ALA A 9 -5.69 -30.68 -42.57
N VAL A 10 -4.58 -31.04 -41.94
CA VAL A 10 -4.47 -31.10 -40.48
C VAL A 10 -4.27 -29.67 -39.98
N SER A 11 -5.34 -29.03 -39.56
CA SER A 11 -5.30 -27.73 -38.89
C SER A 11 -4.75 -27.88 -37.48
N LEU A 12 -3.47 -27.54 -37.31
CA LEU A 12 -2.78 -27.47 -36.03
C LEU A 12 -3.24 -26.21 -35.28
N ALA A 13 -4.15 -26.37 -34.32
CA ALA A 13 -4.57 -25.30 -33.43
C ALA A 13 -3.45 -24.97 -32.44
N ILE A 14 -2.83 -23.80 -32.60
CA ILE A 14 -1.82 -23.25 -31.70
C ILE A 14 -2.54 -22.68 -30.47
N LEU A 15 -2.43 -23.34 -29.32
CA LEU A 15 -2.88 -22.80 -28.04
C LEU A 15 -1.89 -21.72 -27.57
N ALA A 16 -2.41 -20.51 -27.31
CA ALA A 16 -1.67 -19.41 -26.70
C ALA A 16 -1.36 -19.70 -25.21
N PRO A 17 -0.18 -19.31 -24.70
CA PRO A 17 0.09 -19.39 -23.27
C PRO A 17 -0.67 -18.26 -22.52
N LEU A 18 -1.46 -18.65 -21.52
CA LEU A 18 -1.98 -17.74 -20.50
C LEU A 18 -0.79 -17.16 -19.72
N ALA A 19 -0.52 -15.87 -19.91
CA ALA A 19 0.27 -15.09 -18.97
C ALA A 19 -0.59 -14.85 -17.71
N GLY A 20 -0.58 -15.80 -16.79
CA GLY A 20 -1.13 -15.63 -15.45
C GLY A 20 -0.26 -14.64 -14.68
N GLN A 21 -0.83 -13.52 -14.28
CA GLN A 21 -0.19 -12.57 -13.36
C GLN A 21 0.05 -13.27 -12.02
N ALA A 22 1.30 -13.26 -11.57
CA ALA A 22 1.63 -13.63 -10.21
C ALA A 22 1.07 -12.53 -9.28
N GLU A 23 -0.01 -12.82 -8.56
CA GLU A 23 -0.34 -12.07 -7.35
C GLU A 23 0.69 -12.45 -6.29
N ASP A 24 1.59 -11.51 -6.00
CA ASP A 24 2.59 -11.60 -4.93
C ASP A 24 1.87 -11.57 -3.57
N GLY A 25 1.28 -12.71 -3.20
CA GLY A 25 0.68 -12.98 -1.90
C GLY A 25 1.71 -13.48 -0.89
N GLY A 26 2.86 -12.81 -0.79
CA GLY A 26 3.87 -13.12 0.21
C GLY A 26 3.39 -12.77 1.64
N PRO A 27 3.81 -13.51 2.68
CA PRO A 27 3.53 -13.12 4.07
C PRO A 27 4.07 -11.70 4.32
N PRO A 28 3.40 -10.85 5.15
CA PRO A 28 3.82 -9.47 5.35
C PRO A 28 5.16 -9.42 6.09
N SER A 29 6.27 -9.48 5.36
CA SER A 29 7.59 -9.17 5.88
C SER A 29 7.64 -7.65 6.09
N SER A 30 7.56 -7.20 7.35
CA SER A 30 7.90 -5.81 7.70
C SER A 30 7.23 -4.73 6.83
N ALA A 31 5.99 -4.99 6.38
CA ALA A 31 5.31 -4.14 5.42
C ALA A 31 4.71 -2.92 6.13
N SER A 32 4.98 -1.72 5.60
CA SER A 32 4.33 -0.47 6.03
C SER A 32 2.81 -0.62 6.05
N TYR A 33 2.14 -0.18 7.12
CA TYR A 33 0.68 -0.21 7.22
C TYR A 33 0.04 0.80 6.26
N PRO A 34 -0.85 0.38 5.33
CA PRO A 34 -1.47 1.31 4.39
C PRO A 34 -2.46 2.24 5.11
N LEU A 35 -2.37 3.54 4.83
CA LEU A 35 -3.29 4.56 5.33
C LEU A 35 -3.67 5.49 4.19
N VAL A 36 -4.98 5.64 3.95
CA VAL A 36 -5.50 6.54 2.91
C VAL A 36 -6.20 7.72 3.59
N VAL A 37 -5.86 8.93 3.15
CA VAL A 37 -6.47 10.19 3.61
C VAL A 37 -6.72 11.10 2.41
N LYS A 38 -7.63 12.07 2.52
CA LYS A 38 -7.78 13.13 1.52
C LYS A 38 -6.90 14.33 1.82
N VAL A 39 -6.69 15.20 0.83
CA VAL A 39 -6.07 16.51 1.05
C VAL A 39 -6.87 17.29 2.10
N GLY A 40 -6.18 17.76 3.14
CA GLY A 40 -6.77 18.49 4.27
C GLY A 40 -7.36 17.61 5.37
N GLU A 41 -7.54 16.30 5.13
CA GLU A 41 -8.06 15.34 6.12
C GLU A 41 -6.95 14.86 7.06
N SER A 42 -7.32 14.62 8.32
CA SER A 42 -6.43 14.05 9.34
C SER A 42 -6.93 12.70 9.81
N ALA A 43 -6.05 11.71 9.84
CA ALA A 43 -6.32 10.37 10.38
C ALA A 43 -5.60 10.18 11.72
N ALA A 44 -6.37 9.89 12.78
CA ALA A 44 -5.83 9.62 14.11
C ALA A 44 -5.22 8.21 14.17
N ILE A 45 -3.92 8.15 14.43
CA ILE A 45 -3.15 6.90 14.35
C ILE A 45 -3.51 5.94 15.48
N CYS A 46 -3.94 6.46 16.62
CA CYS A 46 -4.45 5.63 17.70
C CYS A 46 -5.71 4.86 17.36
N LYS A 47 -6.51 5.34 16.40
CA LYS A 47 -7.75 4.67 15.97
C LYS A 47 -7.49 3.50 15.01
N THR A 48 -6.28 3.36 14.46
CA THR A 48 -5.93 2.24 13.57
C THR A 48 -5.66 0.96 14.33
N GLY A 49 -5.39 1.03 15.64
CA GLY A 49 -5.02 -0.13 16.46
C GLY A 49 -3.65 -0.72 16.14
N THR A 50 -2.83 -0.03 15.34
CA THR A 50 -1.53 -0.54 14.85
C THR A 50 -0.32 -0.03 15.65
N ILE A 51 -0.56 0.81 16.65
CA ILE A 51 0.46 1.34 17.56
C ILE A 51 -0.10 1.43 18.98
N LEU A 52 0.77 1.28 19.98
CA LEU A 52 0.43 1.54 21.37
C LEU A 52 0.25 3.04 21.58
N CYS A 53 -0.85 3.42 22.23
CA CYS A 53 -1.19 4.80 22.52
C CYS A 53 -0.95 5.16 23.99
N PRO A 54 -0.60 6.43 24.30
CA PRO A 54 -0.55 7.57 23.38
C PRO A 54 0.66 7.54 22.44
N ALA A 55 0.45 7.83 21.17
CA ALA A 55 1.52 8.12 20.21
C ALA A 55 1.81 9.63 20.19
N GLY A 56 3.06 10.03 19.97
CA GLY A 56 3.43 11.46 20.04
C GLY A 56 4.57 11.91 19.14
N THR A 57 5.35 11.00 18.56
CA THR A 57 6.41 11.38 17.63
C THR A 57 6.12 10.81 16.24
N ALA A 58 6.05 11.69 15.24
CA ALA A 58 5.97 11.35 13.83
C ALA A 58 7.25 11.72 13.08
N ILE A 59 7.64 10.91 12.11
CA ILE A 59 8.62 11.29 11.06
C ILE A 59 8.05 10.85 9.72
N CYS A 60 7.91 11.78 8.79
CA CYS A 60 7.50 11.50 7.40
C CYS A 60 8.67 11.78 6.46
N ASP A 61 8.84 10.93 5.44
CA ASP A 61 9.91 11.11 4.44
C ASP A 61 9.66 12.35 3.55
N ASP A 62 8.40 12.66 3.27
CA ASP A 62 7.99 13.85 2.50
C ASP A 62 6.86 14.60 3.21
N THR A 63 7.22 15.67 3.91
CA THR A 63 6.28 16.54 4.62
C THR A 63 5.45 17.44 3.71
N SER A 64 5.75 17.49 2.40
CA SER A 64 4.93 18.20 1.43
C SER A 64 3.69 17.39 1.00
N ILE A 65 3.72 16.06 1.19
CA ILE A 65 2.60 15.15 0.92
C ILE A 65 1.75 14.95 2.18
N ALA A 66 2.36 14.59 3.31
CA ALA A 66 1.66 14.40 4.58
C ALA A 66 2.50 14.84 5.77
N VAL A 67 1.84 15.34 6.82
CA VAL A 67 2.50 15.78 8.07
C VAL A 67 1.92 15.06 9.27
N GLY A 68 2.77 14.81 10.27
CA GLY A 68 2.33 14.34 11.59
C GLY A 68 2.07 15.51 12.52
N GLU A 69 0.88 15.56 13.11
CA GLU A 69 0.47 16.62 14.04
C GLU A 69 0.01 16.00 15.37
N ALA A 70 0.38 16.61 16.49
CA ALA A 70 -0.14 16.24 17.79
C ALA A 70 -1.44 17.01 18.05
N THR A 71 -2.53 16.28 18.32
CA THR A 71 -3.84 16.84 18.63
C THR A 71 -4.31 16.36 19.99
N GLY A 72 -5.48 16.84 20.46
CA GLY A 72 -6.11 16.32 21.67
C GLY A 72 -6.49 14.83 21.59
N GLU A 73 -6.59 14.27 20.38
CA GLU A 73 -6.83 12.83 20.13
C GLU A 73 -5.54 12.00 20.04
N GLY A 74 -4.37 12.63 20.23
CA GLY A 74 -3.05 12.05 20.02
C GLY A 74 -2.46 12.41 18.66
N LEU A 75 -1.51 11.58 18.20
CA LEU A 75 -0.84 11.79 16.91
C LEU A 75 -1.79 11.49 15.74
N VAL A 76 -1.85 12.41 14.79
CA VAL A 76 -2.59 12.27 13.53
C VAL A 76 -1.65 12.43 12.33
N PHE A 77 -1.97 11.78 11.21
CA PHE A 77 -1.38 12.12 9.91
C PHE A 77 -2.37 12.93 9.08
N ARG A 78 -1.96 14.11 8.64
CA ARG A 78 -2.76 15.01 7.81
C ARG A 78 -2.26 15.02 6.37
N GLY A 79 -3.16 14.88 5.42
CA GLY A 79 -2.87 15.01 3.99
C GLY A 79 -2.66 16.47 3.59
N VAL A 80 -1.56 16.78 2.90
CA VAL A 80 -1.19 18.14 2.46
C VAL A 80 -1.29 18.27 0.94
N LYS A 81 -0.74 17.32 0.18
CA LYS A 81 -0.81 17.26 -1.29
C LYS A 81 -1.07 15.82 -1.75
N PRO A 82 -1.72 15.62 -2.91
CA PRO A 82 -1.88 14.30 -3.48
C PRO A 82 -0.53 13.62 -3.72
N GLY A 83 -0.43 12.34 -3.39
CA GLY A 83 0.81 11.59 -3.49
C GLY A 83 0.89 10.46 -2.46
N ALA A 84 2.06 9.83 -2.35
CA ALA A 84 2.32 8.81 -1.33
C ALA A 84 3.63 9.11 -0.61
N THR A 85 3.64 8.94 0.70
CA THR A 85 4.84 9.09 1.54
C THR A 85 4.85 8.01 2.63
N LEU A 86 6.03 7.72 3.18
CA LEU A 86 6.13 6.89 4.36
C LEU A 86 6.20 7.79 5.59
N CYS A 87 5.40 7.45 6.60
CA CYS A 87 5.45 8.08 7.89
C CYS A 87 5.65 7.01 8.97
N SER A 88 6.50 7.27 9.95
CA SER A 88 6.65 6.44 11.14
C SER A 88 6.08 7.14 12.36
N ALA A 89 5.36 6.40 13.19
CA ALA A 89 4.87 6.86 14.48
C ALA A 89 5.54 6.09 15.62
N GLN A 90 5.81 6.77 16.73
CA GLN A 90 6.33 6.17 17.96
C GLN A 90 5.33 6.33 19.11
N ALA A 91 5.16 5.26 19.89
CA ALA A 91 4.43 5.28 21.15
C ALA A 91 5.22 6.06 22.22
N ASN A 92 4.55 6.93 22.97
CA ASN A 92 5.16 7.73 24.03
C ASN A 92 5.47 6.92 25.30
N SER A 93 4.98 5.68 25.39
CA SER A 93 5.26 4.80 26.54
C SER A 93 6.72 4.34 26.60
N GLY A 94 7.56 4.65 25.60
CA GLY A 94 8.94 4.18 25.51
C GLY A 94 9.09 2.67 25.30
N GLN A 95 7.96 1.95 25.25
CA GLN A 95 7.86 0.49 25.12
C GLN A 95 7.49 0.06 23.70
N GLY A 96 7.22 0.99 22.79
CA GLY A 96 6.73 0.69 21.44
C GLY A 96 7.82 0.77 20.37
N MET A 97 7.92 -0.26 19.54
CA MET A 97 8.58 -0.16 18.24
C MET A 97 7.86 0.88 17.38
N ARG A 98 8.60 1.58 16.51
CA ARG A 98 7.99 2.50 15.56
C ARG A 98 7.14 1.71 14.57
N THR A 99 5.89 2.12 14.37
CA THR A 99 5.06 1.58 13.30
C THR A 99 5.23 2.45 12.06
N VAL A 100 5.53 1.83 10.92
CA VAL A 100 5.66 2.51 9.63
C VAL A 100 4.32 2.44 8.90
N TYR A 101 3.91 3.58 8.34
CA TYR A 101 2.68 3.79 7.61
C TYR A 101 3.02 4.21 6.18
N ARG A 102 2.33 3.63 5.20
CA ARG A 102 2.32 4.13 3.83
C ARG A 102 1.10 5.01 3.68
N VAL A 103 1.32 6.32 3.77
CA VAL A 103 0.27 7.33 3.68
C VAL A 103 0.06 7.68 2.22
N THR A 104 -1.11 7.38 1.68
CA THR A 104 -1.55 7.79 0.36
C THR A 104 -2.57 8.91 0.50
N VAL A 105 -2.26 10.07 -0.04
CA VAL A 105 -3.13 11.24 -0.04
C VAL A 105 -3.88 11.30 -1.36
N ALA A 106 -5.19 11.08 -1.28
CA ALA A 106 -6.11 11.26 -2.40
C ALA A 106 -6.45 12.75 -2.57
N PRO A 107 -6.72 13.21 -3.81
CA PRO A 107 -7.19 14.56 -4.08
C PRO A 107 -8.54 14.87 -3.42
#